data_AF-A0A2E9LPW2-F1
#
_entry.id   AF-A0A2E9LPW2-F1
#
_cell.length_a   1.000
_cell.length_b   1.000
_cell.length_c   1.000
_cell.angle_alpha   90.00
_cell.angle_beta   90.00
_cell.angle_gamma   90.00
#
_symmetry.space_group_name_H-M   'P 1'
#
loop_
_entity.id
_entity.type
_entity.pdbx_description
1 polymer ?
#
loop_
_entity_poly.entity_id
_entity_poly.type
_entity_poly.pdbx_seq_one_letter_code
_entity_poly.pdbx_strand_id
1 'polypeptide(L)'
;MGSPSRRPTPFPTATPQPTSTPWPTATPSISSYDHYLQAEFYYDTGQYLLAISEYSSAINLSPTLDSAYFNNRGNAYHEFGYYREAVDDYTQAVQIPGGTFAVHYGNHASAWYYLGMYTQMNADYDAACRLDATYC
;
A
#
# COMPACT_ATOMS: atom_id res chain seq x y z
N MET A 1 42.69 -67.47 -48.74
CA MET A 1 41.35 -67.78 -48.18
C MET A 1 41.55 -67.83 -46.67
N GLY A 2 41.30 -66.79 -45.88
CA GLY A 2 40.09 -66.00 -45.78
C GLY A 2 39.36 -66.43 -44.50
N SER A 3 39.52 -65.67 -43.41
CA SER A 3 38.44 -65.33 -42.47
C SER A 3 38.95 -64.50 -41.29
N PRO A 4 38.11 -63.59 -40.75
CA PRO A 4 38.54 -62.29 -40.28
C PRO A 4 38.43 -62.10 -38.76
N SER A 5 39.18 -61.10 -38.28
CA SER A 5 39.14 -60.51 -36.95
C SER A 5 37.72 -60.22 -36.44
N ARG A 6 37.38 -60.74 -35.25
CA ARG A 6 36.21 -60.25 -34.49
C ARG A 6 36.58 -58.93 -33.82
N ARG A 7 35.95 -57.85 -34.28
CA ARG A 7 35.97 -56.53 -33.64
C ARG A 7 34.93 -56.52 -32.51
N PRO A 8 35.20 -55.89 -31.35
CA PRO A 8 34.20 -55.74 -30.31
C PRO A 8 33.14 -54.69 -30.70
N THR A 9 31.89 -54.95 -30.35
CA THR A 9 30.74 -54.05 -30.53
C THR A 9 30.82 -52.86 -29.57
N PRO A 10 30.48 -51.62 -29.99
CA PRO A 10 30.36 -50.50 -29.07
C PRO A 10 29.00 -50.51 -28.32
N PHE A 11 29.03 -50.06 -27.06
CA PHE A 11 27.84 -49.80 -26.23
C PHE A 11 27.01 -48.62 -26.76
N PRO A 12 25.68 -48.57 -26.53
CA PRO A 12 24.86 -47.45 -26.94
C PRO A 12 25.15 -46.21 -26.09
N THR A 13 25.53 -45.12 -26.73
CA THR A 13 25.67 -43.79 -26.10
C THR A 13 24.28 -43.18 -25.97
N ALA A 14 23.70 -43.21 -24.78
CA ALA A 14 22.51 -42.39 -24.48
C ALA A 14 22.95 -40.93 -24.40
N THR A 15 22.50 -40.10 -25.34
CA THR A 15 22.62 -38.64 -25.23
C THR A 15 21.59 -38.13 -24.23
N PRO A 16 21.98 -37.31 -23.23
CA PRO A 16 20.99 -36.70 -22.34
C PRO A 16 20.16 -35.68 -23.11
N GLN A 17 18.83 -35.80 -23.08
CA GLN A 17 17.95 -34.74 -23.57
C GLN A 17 18.07 -33.50 -22.67
N PRO A 18 18.04 -32.28 -23.22
CA PRO A 18 18.07 -31.07 -22.42
C PRO A 18 16.78 -30.96 -21.60
N THR A 19 16.91 -30.98 -20.28
CA THR A 19 15.80 -30.71 -19.36
C THR A 19 15.44 -29.24 -19.45
N SER A 20 14.35 -28.91 -20.14
CA SER A 20 13.76 -27.57 -20.07
C SER A 20 13.16 -27.35 -18.70
N THR A 21 13.87 -26.66 -17.81
CA THR A 21 13.26 -26.08 -16.61
C THR A 21 12.25 -25.02 -17.04
N PRO A 22 10.96 -25.10 -16.65
CA PRO A 22 10.03 -24.01 -16.94
C PRO A 22 10.44 -22.76 -16.16
N TRP A 23 10.43 -21.61 -16.83
CA TRP A 23 10.63 -20.31 -16.21
C TRP A 23 9.64 -20.10 -15.06
N PRO A 24 10.02 -19.44 -13.95
CA PRO A 24 9.07 -19.17 -12.89
C PRO A 24 8.02 -18.16 -13.40
N THR A 25 6.80 -18.62 -13.69
CA THR A 25 5.62 -17.77 -13.87
C THR A 25 5.13 -17.26 -12.52
N ALA A 26 6.02 -16.64 -11.74
CA ALA A 26 5.59 -15.85 -10.59
C ALA A 26 5.05 -14.54 -11.15
N THR A 27 3.72 -14.44 -11.28
CA THR A 27 3.08 -13.13 -11.39
C THR A 27 3.55 -12.30 -10.19
N PRO A 28 4.14 -11.12 -10.36
CA PRO A 28 4.49 -10.28 -9.21
C PRO A 28 3.19 -10.01 -8.44
N SER A 29 3.10 -10.54 -7.21
CA SER A 29 2.01 -10.19 -6.30
C SER A 29 2.21 -8.74 -5.89
N ILE A 30 1.29 -7.87 -6.29
CA ILE A 30 1.32 -6.45 -5.92
C ILE A 30 1.34 -6.38 -4.38
N SER A 31 2.36 -5.71 -3.83
CA SER A 31 2.50 -5.58 -2.39
C SER A 31 1.62 -4.44 -1.85
N SER A 32 1.44 -4.40 -0.52
CA SER A 32 0.80 -3.26 0.15
C SER A 32 1.44 -1.92 -0.25
N TYR A 33 2.77 -1.89 -0.33
CA TYR A 33 3.50 -0.68 -0.70
C TYR A 33 3.31 -0.29 -2.18
N ASP A 34 3.22 -1.27 -3.09
CA ASP A 34 2.94 -0.99 -4.49
C ASP A 34 1.55 -0.37 -4.68
N HIS A 35 0.54 -0.88 -3.96
CA HIS A 35 -0.79 -0.28 -3.90
C HIS A 35 -0.75 1.13 -3.32
N TYR A 36 0.00 1.35 -2.24
CA TYR A 36 0.18 2.69 -1.65
C TYR A 36 0.77 3.68 -2.67
N LEU A 37 1.82 3.30 -3.41
CA LEU A 37 2.42 4.17 -4.43
C LEU A 37 1.45 4.48 -5.58
N GLN A 38 0.63 3.52 -6.00
CA GLN A 38 -0.42 3.76 -7.00
C GLN A 38 -1.47 4.73 -6.45
N ALA A 39 -1.83 4.59 -5.18
CA ALA A 39 -2.76 5.48 -4.51
C ALA A 39 -2.25 6.93 -4.49
N GLU A 40 -0.99 7.16 -4.12
CA GLU A 40 -0.34 8.48 -4.15
C GLU A 40 -0.38 9.08 -5.57
N PHE A 41 -0.05 8.28 -6.60
CA PHE A 41 -0.12 8.74 -7.99
C PHE A 41 -1.55 9.15 -8.40
N TYR A 42 -2.56 8.38 -8.03
CA TYR A 42 -3.95 8.73 -8.29
C TYR A 42 -4.39 9.97 -7.51
N TYR A 43 -3.93 10.12 -6.26
CA TYR A 43 -4.20 11.29 -5.45
C TYR A 43 -3.63 12.56 -6.08
N ASP A 44 -2.35 12.54 -6.47
CA ASP A 44 -1.65 13.66 -7.10
C ASP A 44 -2.25 14.07 -8.45
N THR A 45 -2.89 13.12 -9.15
CA THR A 45 -3.57 13.36 -10.42
C THR A 45 -5.07 13.67 -10.26
N GLY A 46 -5.55 13.83 -9.01
CA GLY A 46 -6.94 14.20 -8.70
C GLY A 46 -7.96 13.07 -8.87
N GLN A 47 -7.49 11.84 -9.08
CA GLN A 47 -8.33 10.65 -9.24
C GLN A 47 -8.65 10.02 -7.89
N TYR A 48 -9.28 10.79 -7.00
CA TYR A 48 -9.42 10.46 -5.58
C TYR A 48 -10.12 9.13 -5.30
N LEU A 49 -11.15 8.75 -6.09
CA LEU A 49 -11.81 7.44 -5.93
C LEU A 49 -10.88 6.25 -6.23
N LEU A 50 -10.00 6.39 -7.22
CA LEU A 50 -8.98 5.37 -7.50
C LEU A 50 -7.94 5.33 -6.39
N ALA A 51 -7.51 6.50 -5.89
CA ALA A 51 -6.60 6.59 -4.75
C ALA A 51 -7.19 5.88 -3.51
N ILE A 52 -8.46 6.13 -3.18
CA ILE A 52 -9.16 5.45 -2.07
C ILE A 52 -9.15 3.92 -2.23
N SER A 53 -9.41 3.43 -3.44
CA SER A 53 -9.41 1.99 -3.74
C SER A 53 -8.02 1.38 -3.53
N GLU A 54 -6.98 2.04 -4.03
CA GLU A 54 -5.61 1.58 -3.90
C GLU A 54 -5.10 1.66 -2.45
N TYR A 55 -5.37 2.75 -1.72
CA TYR A 55 -5.06 2.81 -0.28
C TYR A 55 -5.79 1.73 0.51
N SER A 56 -7.04 1.41 0.16
CA SER A 56 -7.80 0.34 0.83
C SER A 56 -7.17 -1.03 0.58
N SER A 57 -6.72 -1.29 -0.64
CA SER A 57 -5.96 -2.51 -0.97
C SER A 57 -4.64 -2.55 -0.19
N ALA A 58 -3.92 -1.43 -0.11
CA ALA A 58 -2.69 -1.30 0.66
C ALA A 58 -2.92 -1.62 2.15
N ILE A 59 -3.96 -1.03 2.75
CA ILE A 59 -4.34 -1.24 4.15
C ILE A 59 -4.70 -2.70 4.42
N ASN A 60 -5.46 -3.33 3.54
CA ASN A 60 -5.88 -4.73 3.71
C ASN A 60 -4.73 -5.74 3.63
N LEU A 61 -3.64 -5.40 2.94
CA LEU A 61 -2.50 -6.29 2.71
C LEU A 61 -1.41 -6.21 3.78
N SER A 62 -1.36 -5.13 4.58
CA SER A 62 -0.34 -4.97 5.62
C SER A 62 -0.93 -5.18 7.02
N PRO A 63 -0.45 -6.16 7.81
CA PRO A 63 -0.86 -6.35 9.20
C PRO A 63 -0.16 -5.40 10.18
N THR A 64 0.95 -4.77 9.76
CA THR A 64 1.69 -3.77 10.54
C THR A 64 1.56 -2.43 9.83
N LEU A 65 0.45 -1.73 10.09
CA LEU A 65 0.11 -0.51 9.40
C LEU A 65 0.81 0.70 10.02
N ASP A 66 1.44 1.49 9.16
CA ASP A 66 1.80 2.86 9.51
C ASP A 66 0.53 3.71 9.52
N SER A 67 0.40 4.56 10.54
CA SER A 67 -0.68 5.57 10.63
C SER A 67 -0.86 6.41 9.36
N ALA A 68 0.22 6.61 8.59
CA ALA A 68 0.19 7.34 7.32
C ALA A 68 -0.77 6.74 6.29
N TYR A 69 -0.99 5.42 6.28
CA TYR A 69 -1.88 4.78 5.30
C TYR A 69 -3.33 5.23 5.51
N PHE A 70 -3.78 5.27 6.76
CA PHE A 70 -5.10 5.77 7.10
C PHE A 70 -5.20 7.27 6.88
N ASN A 71 -4.19 8.05 7.30
CA ASN A 71 -4.19 9.49 7.07
C ASN A 71 -4.29 9.84 5.58
N ASN A 72 -3.56 9.15 4.71
CA ASN A 72 -3.56 9.47 3.29
C ASN A 72 -4.85 9.02 2.59
N ARG A 73 -5.45 7.89 3.00
CA ARG A 73 -6.80 7.55 2.54
C ARG A 73 -7.84 8.56 3.03
N GLY A 74 -7.70 9.03 4.27
CA GLY A 74 -8.50 10.11 4.83
C GLY A 74 -8.40 11.39 4.00
N ASN A 75 -7.19 11.76 3.55
CA ASN A 75 -7.00 12.88 2.63
C ASN A 75 -7.75 12.66 1.31
N ALA A 76 -7.65 11.47 0.71
CA ALA A 76 -8.36 11.17 -0.52
C ALA A 76 -9.89 11.24 -0.35
N TYR A 77 -10.43 10.79 0.78
CA TYR A 77 -11.84 10.99 1.13
C TYR A 77 -12.19 12.48 1.30
N HIS A 78 -11.35 13.25 1.99
CA HIS A 78 -11.54 14.68 2.20
C HIS A 78 -11.62 15.44 0.88
N GLU A 79 -10.65 15.21 -0.02
CA GLU A 79 -10.61 15.86 -1.35
C GLU A 79 -11.80 15.45 -2.23
N PHE A 80 -12.33 14.23 -2.06
CA PHE A 80 -13.55 13.81 -2.74
C PHE A 80 -14.84 14.39 -2.11
N GLY A 81 -14.77 14.94 -0.89
CA GLY A 81 -15.90 15.50 -0.14
C GLY A 81 -16.58 14.51 0.81
N TYR A 82 -15.99 13.34 1.04
CA TYR A 82 -16.48 12.31 1.96
C TYR A 82 -15.90 12.53 3.35
N TYR A 83 -16.29 13.65 3.97
CA TYR A 83 -15.67 14.14 5.20
C TYR A 83 -15.87 13.22 6.41
N ARG A 84 -16.95 12.43 6.44
CA ARG A 84 -17.20 11.51 7.55
C ARG A 84 -16.30 10.28 7.50
N GLU A 85 -16.08 9.74 6.32
CA GLU A 85 -15.13 8.67 6.07
C GLU A 85 -13.70 9.14 6.30
N ALA A 86 -13.38 10.39 5.94
CA ALA A 86 -12.10 11.01 6.26
C ALA A 86 -11.86 11.08 7.78
N VAL A 87 -12.85 11.57 8.54
CA VAL A 87 -12.88 11.56 10.02
C VAL A 87 -12.56 10.18 10.60
N ASP A 88 -13.22 9.14 10.08
CA ASP A 88 -13.04 7.77 10.56
C ASP A 88 -11.60 7.29 10.34
N ASP A 89 -11.02 7.57 9.16
CA ASP A 89 -9.65 7.23 8.82
C ASP A 89 -8.61 8.01 9.63
N TYR A 90 -8.78 9.33 9.80
CA TYR A 90 -7.89 10.11 10.66
C TYR A 90 -7.97 9.64 12.12
N THR A 91 -9.15 9.24 12.57
CA THR A 91 -9.34 8.64 13.91
C THR A 91 -8.56 7.33 14.05
N GLN A 92 -8.56 6.46 13.03
CA GLN A 92 -7.73 5.26 13.03
C GLN A 92 -6.24 5.62 13.07
N ALA A 93 -5.81 6.63 12.29
CA ALA A 93 -4.42 7.06 12.25
C ALA A 93 -3.89 7.50 13.63
N VAL A 94 -4.67 8.31 14.38
CA VAL A 94 -4.25 8.78 15.71
C VAL A 94 -4.32 7.70 16.80
N GLN A 95 -5.10 6.64 16.59
CA GLN A 95 -5.24 5.51 17.52
C GLN A 95 -4.12 4.47 17.36
N ILE A 96 -3.42 4.46 16.23
CA ILE A 96 -2.28 3.55 16.02
C ILE A 96 -1.14 3.92 16.99
N PRO A 97 -0.54 2.94 17.70
CA PRO A 97 0.59 3.20 18.58
C PRO A 97 1.75 3.88 17.85
N GLY A 98 2.15 5.06 18.33
CA GLY A 98 3.18 5.88 17.67
C GLY A 98 2.68 6.68 16.45
N GLY A 99 1.38 6.65 16.16
CA GLY A 99 0.72 7.40 15.08
C GLY A 99 0.25 8.80 15.45
N THR A 100 0.57 9.29 16.65
CA THR A 100 0.11 10.59 17.13
C THR A 100 0.97 11.72 16.54
N PHE A 101 0.55 12.28 15.41
CA PHE A 101 1.19 13.41 14.72
C PHE A 101 0.26 14.62 14.64
N ALA A 102 0.82 15.83 14.71
CA ALA A 102 0.05 17.08 14.62
C ALA A 102 -0.79 17.16 13.33
N VAL A 103 -0.23 16.69 12.21
CA VAL A 103 -0.90 16.68 10.91
C VAL A 103 -2.17 15.83 10.89
N HIS A 104 -2.20 14.70 11.60
CA HIS A 104 -3.39 13.84 11.65
C HIS A 104 -4.55 14.53 12.36
N TYR A 105 -4.27 15.25 13.45
CA TYR A 105 -5.28 16.08 14.12
C TYR A 105 -5.70 17.27 13.27
N GLY A 106 -4.76 17.95 12.60
CA GLY A 106 -5.07 19.08 11.72
C GLY A 106 -5.98 18.67 10.55
N ASN A 107 -5.71 17.52 9.93
CA ASN A 107 -6.52 16.98 8.85
C ASN A 107 -7.92 16.56 9.35
N HIS A 108 -7.99 15.94 10.53
CA HIS A 108 -9.26 15.58 11.15
C HIS A 108 -10.10 16.83 11.51
N ALA A 109 -9.45 17.87 12.06
CA ALA A 109 -10.09 19.15 12.32
C ALA A 109 -10.67 19.77 11.06
N SER A 110 -9.94 19.71 9.93
CA SER A 110 -10.44 20.15 8.62
C SER A 110 -11.71 19.39 8.22
N ALA A 111 -11.72 18.06 8.35
CA ALA A 111 -12.90 17.27 8.04
C ALA A 111 -14.10 17.60 8.96
N TRP A 112 -13.85 17.82 10.26
CA TRP A 112 -14.89 18.30 11.20
C TRP A 112 -15.45 19.66 10.82
N TYR A 113 -14.61 20.58 10.35
CA TYR A 113 -15.04 21.90 9.89
C TYR A 113 -16.06 21.77 8.74
N TYR A 114 -15.78 20.95 7.73
CA TYR A 114 -16.70 20.72 6.62
C TYR A 114 -18.00 20.02 7.01
N LEU A 115 -17.98 19.25 8.11
CA LEU A 115 -19.18 18.66 8.72
C LEU A 115 -19.94 19.62 9.64
N GLY A 116 -19.43 20.84 9.88
CA GLY A 116 -20.00 21.80 10.82
C GLY A 116 -19.81 21.45 12.30
N MET A 117 -18.91 20.53 12.61
CA MET A 117 -18.64 19.99 13.94
C MET A 117 -17.55 20.80 14.66
N TYR A 118 -17.82 22.08 14.92
CA TYR A 118 -16.82 23.04 15.38
C TYR A 118 -16.23 22.73 16.77
N THR A 119 -16.97 22.05 17.64
CA THR A 119 -16.45 21.65 18.96
C THR A 119 -15.32 20.64 18.82
N GLN A 120 -15.50 19.62 17.97
CA GLN A 120 -14.50 18.61 17.68
C GLN A 120 -13.31 19.20 16.92
N MET A 121 -13.58 20.05 15.92
CA MET A 121 -12.55 20.79 15.19
C MET A 121 -11.62 21.57 16.14
N ASN A 122 -12.17 22.37 17.07
CA ASN A 122 -11.36 23.13 18.03
C ASN A 122 -10.54 22.21 18.95
N ALA A 123 -11.12 21.09 19.40
CA ALA A 123 -10.41 20.13 20.24
C ALA A 123 -9.21 19.49 19.50
N ASP A 124 -9.39 19.17 18.21
CA ASP A 124 -8.32 18.62 17.37
C ASP A 124 -7.25 19.67 17.04
N TYR A 125 -7.62 20.93 16.77
CA TYR A 125 -6.63 22.00 16.62
C TYR A 125 -5.83 22.25 17.89
N ASP A 126 -6.48 22.25 19.06
CA ASP A 126 -5.77 22.33 20.34
C ASP A 126 -4.82 21.15 20.54
N ALA A 127 -5.21 19.94 20.10
CA ALA A 127 -4.36 18.76 20.14
C ALA A 127 -3.16 18.88 19.18
N ALA A 128 -3.38 19.36 17.96
CA ALA A 128 -2.33 19.62 16.99
C ALA A 128 -1.33 20.67 17.51
N CYS A 129 -1.81 21.80 18.04
CA CYS A 129 -1.00 22.87 18.63
C CYS A 129 -0.13 22.39 19.80
N ARG A 130 -0.62 21.45 20.62
CA ARG A 130 0.17 20.82 21.70
C ARG A 130 1.34 19.98 21.18
N LEU A 131 1.21 19.41 19.97
CA LEU A 131 2.24 18.58 19.34
C LEU A 131 3.21 19.42 18.51
N ASP A 132 2.70 20.41 17.80
CA ASP A 132 3.44 21.34 16.95
C ASP A 132 2.78 22.72 17.01
N ALA A 133 3.51 23.70 17.54
CA ALA A 133 3.01 25.05 17.74
C ALA A 133 2.72 25.82 16.43
N THR A 134 3.04 25.27 15.25
CA THR A 134 2.67 25.85 13.96
C THR A 134 1.18 25.69 13.61
N TYR A 135 0.46 24.84 14.35
CA TYR A 135 -0.99 24.66 14.25
C TYR A 135 -1.80 25.64 15.12
N CYS A 136 -1.11 26.63 15.70
CA CYS A 136 -1.66 27.80 16.36
C CYS A 136 -1.05 29.06 15.72
#